data_AF-A0A5C9BDS4-F1
#
_entry.id   AF-A0A5C9BDS4-F1
#
_cell.length_a   1.000
_cell.length_b   1.000
_cell.length_c   1.000
_cell.angle_alpha   90.00
_cell.angle_beta   90.00
_cell.angle_gamma   90.00
#
_symmetry.space_group_name_H-M   'P 1'
#
loop_
_entity.id
_entity.type
_entity.pdbx_description
1 polymer ?
#
loop_
_entity_poly.entity_id
_entity_poly.type
_entity_poly.pdbx_seq_one_letter_code
_entity_poly.pdbx_strand_id
1 'polypeptide(L)' 'MTPQREEAERFMRLTRRDEAAFRALLAAPSVDFAVACFHAQQAVEKALKAAMIVSGLEFQRTHDLEELAGRLADAVR' A
#
# COMPACT_ATOMS: atom_id res chain seq x y z
N MET A 1 1.75 -14.33 17.08
CA MET A 1 1.89 -12.95 16.57
C MET A 1 0.92 -12.05 17.32
N THR A 2 1.11 -10.73 17.33
CA THR A 2 0.07 -9.81 17.83
C THR A 2 -1.00 -9.62 16.74
N PRO A 3 -2.26 -9.28 17.08
CA PRO A 3 -3.30 -9.01 16.09
C PRO A 3 -2.89 -7.95 15.06
N GLN A 4 -2.14 -6.93 15.50
CA GLN A 4 -1.60 -5.87 14.62
C GLN A 4 -0.60 -6.44 13.61
N ARG A 5 0.27 -7.36 14.02
CA ARG A 5 1.23 -8.00 13.10
C ARG A 5 0.51 -8.87 12.06
N GLU A 6 -0.48 -9.64 12.47
CA GLU A 6 -1.30 -10.45 11.56
C GLU A 6 -2.04 -9.60 10.52
N GLU A 7 -2.57 -8.46 10.96
CA GLU A 7 -3.27 -7.52 10.10
C GLU A 7 -2.30 -6.78 9.16
N ALA A 8 -1.14 -6.36 9.64
CA ALA A 8 -0.11 -5.78 8.79
C ALA A 8 0.41 -6.78 7.74
N GLU A 9 0.58 -8.05 8.11
CA GLU A 9 0.93 -9.11 7.17
C GLU A 9 -0.16 -9.34 6.12
N ARG A 10 -1.44 -9.19 6.50
CA ARG A 10 -2.55 -9.20 5.55
C ARG A 10 -2.42 -8.09 4.53
N PHE A 11 -2.13 -6.86 4.96
CA PHE A 11 -1.87 -5.75 4.05
C PHE A 11 -0.64 -5.96 3.17
N MET A 12 0.43 -6.56 3.69
CA MET A 12 1.60 -6.90 2.88
C MET A 12 1.32 -7.99 1.84
N ARG A 13 0.41 -8.94 2.12
CA ARG A 13 -0.08 -9.88 1.10
C ARG A 13 -0.83 -9.15 -0.01
N LEU A 14 -1.66 -8.17 0.32
CA LEU A 14 -2.37 -7.35 -0.68
C LEU A 14 -1.40 -6.49 -1.50
N THR A 15 -0.43 -5.85 -0.84
CA THR A 15 0.66 -5.09 -1.49
C THR A 15 1.34 -5.92 -2.58
N ARG A 16 1.72 -7.17 -2.26
CA ARG A 16 2.36 -8.08 -3.23
C ARG A 16 1.45 -8.44 -4.40
N ARG A 17 0.13 -8.53 -4.19
CA ARG A 17 -0.84 -8.80 -5.27
C ARG A 17 -0.92 -7.61 -6.23
N ASP A 18 -0.95 -6.39 -5.70
CA ASP A 18 -0.96 -5.18 -6.52
C ASP A 18 0.37 -4.99 -7.26
N GLU A 19 1.51 -5.26 -6.62
CA GLU A 19 2.80 -5.22 -7.28
C GLU A 19 2.89 -6.22 -8.44
N ALA A 20 2.41 -7.46 -8.23
CA ALA A 20 2.36 -8.47 -9.27
C ALA A 20 1.44 -8.05 -10.43
N ALA A 21 0.27 -7.48 -10.12
CA ALA A 21 -0.66 -6.95 -11.12
C ALA A 21 -0.02 -5.81 -11.92
N PHE A 22 0.60 -4.84 -11.25
CA PHE A 22 1.32 -3.74 -11.90
C PHE A 22 2.35 -4.27 -12.90
N ARG A 23 3.22 -5.21 -12.48
CA ARG A 23 4.26 -5.79 -13.35
C ARG A 23 3.66 -6.50 -14.57
N ALA A 24 2.59 -7.27 -14.37
CA ALA A 24 1.93 -7.98 -15.46
C ALA A 24 1.24 -7.03 -16.45
N LEU A 25 0.56 -6.00 -15.96
CA LEU A 25 -0.18 -5.03 -16.76
C LEU A 25 0.76 -4.08 -17.50
N LEU A 26 1.87 -3.67 -16.89
CA LEU A 26 2.90 -2.85 -17.54
C LEU A 26 3.54 -3.57 -18.74
N ALA A 27 3.64 -4.90 -18.67
CA ALA A 27 4.16 -5.73 -19.76
C ALA A 27 3.11 -6.04 -20.86
N ALA A 28 1.85 -5.68 -20.67
CA ALA A 28 0.76 -5.97 -21.60
C ALA A 28 0.56 -4.80 -22.57
N PRO A 29 0.87 -4.95 -23.88
CA PRO A 29 0.85 -3.84 -24.85
C PRO A 29 -0.53 -3.21 -25.08
N SER A 30 -1.60 -3.95 -24.78
CA SER A 30 -2.99 -3.52 -24.97
C SER A 30 -3.62 -2.88 -23.73
N VAL A 31 -2.89 -2.81 -22.62
CA VAL A 31 -3.38 -2.24 -21.37
C VAL A 31 -2.95 -0.78 -21.28
N ASP A 32 -3.89 0.08 -20.91
CA ASP A 32 -3.60 1.49 -20.66
C ASP A 32 -2.61 1.64 -19.50
N PHE A 33 -1.58 2.47 -19.69
CA PHE A 33 -0.55 2.73 -18.70
C PHE A 33 -1.13 3.20 -17.35
N ALA A 34 -2.22 3.98 -17.37
CA ALA A 34 -2.90 4.43 -16.16
C ALA A 34 -3.44 3.27 -15.31
N VAL A 35 -3.86 2.17 -15.92
CA VAL A 35 -4.34 0.97 -15.21
C VAL A 35 -3.19 0.26 -14.50
N ALA A 36 -2.00 0.20 -15.12
CA ALA A 36 -0.81 -0.30 -14.45
C ALA A 36 -0.44 0.62 -13.26
N CYS A 37 -0.40 1.93 -13.48
CA CYS A 37 -0.11 2.91 -12.41
C CYS A 37 -1.11 2.87 -11.26
N PHE A 38 -2.39 2.58 -11.51
CA PHE A 38 -3.38 2.38 -10.46
C PHE A 38 -2.96 1.27 -9.48
N HIS A 39 -2.48 0.14 -9.98
CA HIS A 39 -1.96 -0.93 -9.13
C HIS A 39 -0.66 -0.55 -8.42
N ALA A 40 0.20 0.24 -9.05
CA ALA A 40 1.38 0.78 -8.37
C ALA A 40 0.98 1.66 -7.17
N GLN A 41 0.04 2.59 -7.35
CA GLN A 41 -0.50 3.42 -6.26
C GLN A 41 -1.09 2.55 -5.14
N GLN A 42 -1.91 1.55 -5.50
CA GLN A 42 -2.53 0.63 -4.56
C GLN A 42 -1.50 -0.17 -3.75
N ALA A 43 -0.41 -0.61 -4.36
CA ALA A 43 0.66 -1.30 -3.65
C ALA A 43 1.30 -0.39 -2.59
N VAL A 44 1.63 0.86 -2.96
CA VAL A 44 2.23 1.84 -2.03
C VAL A 44 1.25 2.18 -0.90
N GLU A 45 -0.01 2.47 -1.20
CA GLU A 45 -1.05 2.78 -0.21
C GLU A 45 -1.17 1.68 0.85
N LYS A 46 -1.20 0.42 0.41
CA LYS A 46 -1.33 -0.74 1.30
C LYS A 46 -0.06 -1.00 2.10
N ALA A 47 1.11 -0.75 1.53
CA ALA A 47 2.39 -0.84 2.26
C ALA A 47 2.48 0.20 3.38
N LEU A 48 2.09 1.46 3.10
CA LEU A 48 2.02 2.51 4.11
C LEU A 48 1.03 2.15 5.23
N LYS A 49 -0.16 1.65 4.87
CA LYS A 49 -1.14 1.19 5.87
C LYS A 49 -0.63 0.02 6.71
N ALA A 50 0.11 -0.93 6.13
CA ALA A 50 0.77 -2.00 6.89
C ALA A 50 1.76 -1.45 7.93
N ALA A 51 2.59 -0.47 7.53
CA ALA A 51 3.52 0.19 8.44
C ALA A 51 2.78 0.91 9.58
N MET A 52 1.71 1.65 9.26
CA MET A 52 0.88 2.33 10.26
C MET A 52 0.30 1.36 11.28
N ILE A 53 -0.19 0.19 10.84
CA ILE A 53 -0.76 -0.84 11.72
C ILE A 53 0.29 -1.35 12.72
N VAL A 54 1.51 -1.66 12.26
CA VAL A 54 2.58 -2.13 13.15
C VAL A 54 3.02 -1.04 14.13
N SER A 55 2.95 0.23 13.70
CA SER A 55 3.23 1.39 14.55
C SER A 55 2.05 1.79 15.45
N GLY A 56 0.92 1.08 15.42
CA GLY A 56 -0.26 1.41 16.24
C GLY A 56 -0.98 2.69 15.81
N LEU A 57 -0.76 3.17 14.59
CA LEU A 57 -1.38 4.36 14.03
C LEU A 57 -2.67 4.02 13.30
N GLU A 58 -3.74 4.77 13.58
CA GLU A 58 -4.96 4.72 12.79
C GLU A 58 -4.81 5.51 11.48
N PHE A 59 -5.41 5.02 10.40
CA PHE A 59 -5.47 5.73 9.11
C PHE A 59 -6.91 5.94 8.67
N GLN A 60 -7.16 7.06 8.02
CA GLN A 60 -8.45 7.35 7.40
C GLN A 60 -8.57 6.60 6.06
N ARG A 61 -9.81 6.43 5.55
CA ARG A 61 -10.04 5.93 4.19
C ARG A 61 -9.78 7.04 3.18
N THR A 62 -8.51 7.40 3.05
CA THR A 62 -7.96 8.30 2.04
C THR A 62 -7.18 7.49 1.00
N HIS A 63 -7.16 7.98 -0.23
CA HIS A 63 -6.28 7.50 -1.31
C HIS A 63 -5.05 8.41 -1.50
N ASP A 64 -4.85 9.36 -0.57
CA ASP A 64 -3.72 10.30 -0.58
C ASP A 64 -2.48 9.64 0.03
N LEU A 65 -1.48 9.40 -0.82
CA LEU A 65 -0.21 8.81 -0.40
C LEU A 65 0.65 9.77 0.42
N GLU A 66 0.58 11.08 0.13
CA GLU A 66 1.35 12.10 0.85
C GLU A 66 0.85 12.25 2.28
N GLU A 67 -0.48 12.24 2.47
CA GLU A 67 -1.10 12.25 3.79
C GLU A 67 -0.65 11.04 4.62
N LEU A 68 -0.73 9.83 4.04
CA LEU A 68 -0.33 8.59 4.73
C LEU A 68 1.16 8.58 5.08
N ALA A 69 2.02 8.99 4.14
CA ALA A 69 3.46 9.05 4.36
C ALA A 69 3.84 10.12 5.40
N GLY A 70 3.21 11.29 5.35
CA GLY A 70 3.43 12.37 6.32
C GLY A 70 3.10 11.94 7.74
N ARG A 71 1.93 11.31 7.94
CA ARG A 71 1.52 10.80 9.27
C ARG A 71 2.47 9.74 9.82
N LEU A 72 3.01 8.87 8.95
CA LEU A 72 4.05 7.91 9.35
C LEU A 72 5.35 8.60 9.74
N ALA A 73 5.80 9.58 8.96
CA ALA A 73 7.05 10.30 9.22
C ALA A 73 6.98 11.07 10.55
N ASP A 74 5.84 11.69 10.86
CA ASP A 74 5.64 12.40 12.11
C ASP A 74 5.62 11.48 13.33
N ALA A 75 5.22 10.22 13.18
CA ALA A 75 5.18 9.25 14.27
C ALA A 75 6.55 8.60 14.58
N VAL A 76 7.53 8.73 13.70
CA VAL A 76 8.89 8.17 13.85
C VAL A 76 9.90 9.22 14.35
N ARG A 77 9.48 10.48 14.45
CA ARG A 77 10.26 11.57 15.08
C ARG A 77 10.10 11.55 16.59
#